data_AF-A0A3M4K1M4-F1
#
_entry.id   AF-A0A3M4K1M4-F1
#
_cell.length_a   1.000
_cell.length_b   1.000
_cell.length_c   1.000
_cell.angle_alpha   90.00
_cell.angle_beta   90.00
_cell.angle_gamma   90.00
#
_symmetry.space_group_name_H-M   'P 1'
#
loop_
_entity.id
_entity.type
_entity.pdbx_description
1 polymer ?
#
loop_
_entity_poly.entity_id
_entity_poly.type
_entity_poly.pdbx_seq_one_letter_code
_entity_poly.pdbx_strand_id
1 'polypeptide(L)'
;EMDEAQLADWQQVSQLLINSALAQPNVLVHRDYMPRNLMISEPNPGVLDFQDAVYGPVTYDVTCLFKDAFLSWPQERVSDWLRTYWDQARTLGIPVQEDFAAFERASDLMGVQRHLKVIGIFARICHRDGKPRYLADVPRFFAYIEAVLSKRPELAQLGQLLTSLQQPAETAV
;
A
#
# COMPACT_ATOMS: atom_id res chain seq x y z
N GLU A 1 -22.00 0.29 -11.48
CA GLU A 1 -21.91 -0.69 -10.38
C GLU A 1 -21.10 -1.89 -10.87
N MET A 2 -20.53 -2.71 -9.98
CA MET A 2 -19.76 -3.89 -10.37
C MET A 2 -20.70 -5.07 -10.67
N ASP A 3 -20.45 -5.84 -11.71
CA ASP A 3 -21.18 -7.08 -11.98
C ASP A 3 -20.72 -8.25 -11.08
N GLU A 4 -21.37 -9.41 -11.21
CA GLU A 4 -21.07 -10.59 -10.40
C GLU A 4 -19.62 -11.09 -10.58
N ALA A 5 -19.09 -11.03 -11.80
CA ALA A 5 -17.72 -11.46 -12.10
C ALA A 5 -16.71 -10.49 -11.47
N GLN A 6 -16.93 -9.19 -11.62
CA GLN A 6 -16.11 -8.14 -11.02
C GLN A 6 -16.12 -8.21 -9.49
N LEU A 7 -17.26 -8.53 -8.88
CA LEU A 7 -17.37 -8.73 -7.43
C LEU A 7 -16.59 -9.96 -6.97
N ALA A 8 -16.63 -11.06 -7.72
CA ALA A 8 -15.86 -12.26 -7.42
C ALA A 8 -14.34 -11.98 -7.51
N ASP A 9 -13.90 -11.28 -8.56
CA ASP A 9 -12.50 -10.87 -8.73
C ASP A 9 -12.04 -9.97 -7.56
N TRP A 10 -12.87 -9.01 -7.17
CA TRP A 10 -12.59 -8.14 -6.04
C TRP A 10 -12.45 -8.91 -4.72
N GLN A 11 -13.34 -9.88 -4.47
CA GLN A 11 -13.27 -10.72 -3.28
C GLN A 11 -11.99 -11.56 -3.26
N GLN A 12 -11.61 -12.16 -4.40
CA GLN A 12 -10.40 -12.97 -4.50
C GLN A 12 -9.13 -12.14 -4.24
N VAL A 13 -9.03 -10.97 -4.88
CA VAL A 13 -7.89 -10.06 -4.68
C VAL A 13 -7.85 -9.56 -3.25
N SER A 14 -8.98 -9.15 -2.69
CA SER A 14 -9.07 -8.70 -1.30
C SER A 14 -8.60 -9.78 -0.34
N GLN A 15 -9.04 -11.03 -0.53
CA GLN A 15 -8.64 -12.14 0.31
C GLN A 15 -7.14 -12.43 0.20
N LEU A 16 -6.56 -12.36 -1.00
CA LEU A 16 -5.12 -12.51 -1.21
C LEU A 16 -4.32 -11.45 -0.45
N LEU A 17 -4.73 -10.17 -0.54
CA LEU A 17 -4.05 -9.07 0.14
C LEU A 17 -4.20 -9.16 1.67
N ILE A 18 -5.40 -9.52 2.15
CA ILE A 18 -5.67 -9.74 3.58
C ILE A 18 -4.83 -10.89 4.12
N ASN A 19 -4.83 -12.04 3.43
CA ASN A 19 -4.02 -13.20 3.84
C ASN A 19 -2.53 -12.87 3.86
N SER A 20 -2.04 -12.13 2.85
CA SER A 20 -0.64 -11.70 2.82
C SER A 20 -0.30 -10.76 3.97
N ALA A 21 -1.21 -9.91 4.42
CA ALA A 21 -1.00 -9.02 5.57
C ALA A 21 -1.01 -9.82 6.88
N LEU A 22 -1.99 -10.70 7.07
CA LEU A 22 -2.17 -11.49 8.29
C LEU A 22 -1.06 -12.54 8.51
N ALA A 23 -0.40 -12.99 7.44
CA ALA A 23 0.71 -13.92 7.51
C ALA A 23 2.04 -13.28 7.94
N GLN A 24 2.13 -11.95 7.97
CA GLN A 24 3.36 -11.28 8.39
C GLN A 24 3.54 -11.32 9.91
N PRO A 25 4.78 -11.26 10.41
CA PRO A 25 5.01 -10.97 11.81
C PRO A 25 4.41 -9.63 12.22
N ASN A 26 3.85 -9.57 13.43
CA ASN A 26 3.24 -8.37 13.98
C ASN A 26 4.24 -7.56 14.82
N VAL A 27 4.31 -6.27 14.55
CA VAL A 27 5.08 -5.27 15.31
C VAL A 27 4.17 -4.08 15.62
N LEU A 28 4.63 -3.16 16.48
CA LEU A 28 3.96 -1.87 16.62
C LEU A 28 4.08 -1.10 15.30
N VAL A 29 2.96 -0.73 14.71
CA VAL A 29 2.89 0.08 13.50
C VAL A 29 2.20 1.41 13.79
N HIS A 30 2.82 2.51 13.37
CA HIS A 30 2.29 3.86 13.43
C HIS A 30 1.10 4.06 12.51
N ARG A 31 1.06 3.30 11.41
CA ARG A 31 0.09 3.35 10.30
C ARG A 31 0.16 4.58 9.39
N ASP A 32 0.79 5.65 9.86
CA ASP A 32 0.99 6.91 9.12
C ASP A 32 2.45 7.37 9.26
N TYR A 33 3.38 6.41 9.18
CA TYR A 33 4.83 6.64 9.18
C TYR A 33 5.29 7.15 7.81
N MET A 34 5.05 8.43 7.55
CA MET A 34 5.28 9.09 6.28
C MET A 34 6.01 10.42 6.47
N PRO A 35 6.73 10.96 5.47
CA PRO A 35 7.59 12.14 5.66
C PRO A 35 6.92 13.35 6.31
N ARG A 36 5.61 13.55 6.07
CA ARG A 36 4.83 14.65 6.67
C ARG A 36 4.69 14.55 8.20
N ASN A 37 4.83 13.36 8.75
CA ASN A 37 4.75 13.07 10.19
C ASN A 37 6.13 12.89 10.84
N LEU A 38 7.23 13.09 10.07
CA LEU A 38 8.61 12.97 10.54
C LEU A 38 9.26 14.36 10.58
N MET A 39 9.60 14.82 11.78
CA MET A 39 10.18 16.14 12.03
C MET A 39 11.67 16.03 12.32
N ILE A 40 12.44 17.04 11.90
CA ILE A 40 13.82 17.18 12.37
C ILE A 40 13.78 17.51 13.87
N SER A 41 14.36 16.66 14.70
CA SER A 41 14.46 16.86 16.15
C SER A 41 15.69 16.15 16.72
N GLU A 42 15.90 16.28 18.03
CA GLU A 42 16.89 15.51 18.77
C GLU A 42 16.19 14.73 19.91
N PRO A 43 16.18 13.38 19.87
CA PRO A 43 16.71 12.51 18.82
C PRO A 43 15.96 12.67 17.48
N ASN A 44 16.63 12.37 16.36
CA ASN A 44 16.07 12.43 15.01
C ASN A 44 15.63 11.02 14.54
N PRO A 45 14.44 10.84 13.95
CA PRO A 45 13.39 11.84 13.74
C PRO A 45 12.44 11.98 14.93
N GLY A 46 11.79 13.14 15.01
CA GLY A 46 10.61 13.35 15.84
C GLY A 46 9.39 12.80 15.11
N VAL A 47 8.52 12.10 15.83
CA VAL A 47 7.39 11.38 15.22
C VAL A 47 6.07 11.95 15.75
N LEU A 48 5.18 12.36 14.85
CA LEU A 48 3.87 12.92 15.15
C LEU A 48 2.75 11.98 14.70
N ASP A 49 1.55 12.14 15.27
CA ASP A 49 0.31 11.44 14.83
C ASP A 49 0.28 9.93 15.17
N PHE A 50 0.96 9.53 16.25
CA PHE A 50 1.14 8.13 16.68
C PHE A 50 -0.03 7.55 17.49
N GLN A 51 -1.07 8.33 17.81
CA GLN A 51 -2.18 7.91 18.68
C GLN A 51 -3.02 6.74 18.11
N ASP A 52 -2.93 6.51 16.80
CA ASP A 52 -3.65 5.47 16.08
C ASP A 52 -2.82 4.19 15.87
N ALA A 53 -1.66 4.11 16.53
CA ALA A 53 -0.75 2.97 16.42
C ALA A 53 -1.39 1.67 16.93
N VAL A 54 -1.09 0.58 16.24
CA VAL A 54 -1.63 -0.77 16.54
C VAL A 54 -0.55 -1.82 16.35
N TYR A 55 -0.83 -3.07 16.75
CA TYR A 55 -0.04 -4.20 16.29
C TYR A 55 -0.47 -4.60 14.89
N GLY A 56 0.49 -4.69 13.98
CA GLY A 56 0.22 -4.99 12.59
C GLY A 56 1.46 -5.44 11.81
N PRO A 57 1.31 -5.65 10.48
CA PRO A 57 2.32 -6.28 9.64
C PRO A 57 3.65 -5.51 9.64
N VAL A 58 4.77 -6.21 9.81
CA VAL A 58 6.11 -5.60 9.88
C VAL A 58 6.47 -4.72 8.67
N THR A 59 5.93 -5.01 7.49
CA THR A 59 6.20 -4.18 6.31
C THR A 59 5.36 -2.90 6.24
N TYR A 60 4.38 -2.69 7.13
CA TYR A 60 3.38 -1.64 6.98
C TYR A 60 4.02 -0.24 6.95
N ASP A 61 4.73 0.15 8.01
CA ASP A 61 5.29 1.51 8.13
C ASP A 61 6.42 1.79 7.13
N VAL A 62 7.31 0.84 6.88
CA VAL A 62 8.38 1.02 5.89
C VAL A 62 7.80 1.17 4.47
N THR A 63 6.68 0.48 4.18
CA THR A 63 5.96 0.67 2.92
C THR A 63 5.30 2.05 2.86
N CYS A 64 4.70 2.51 3.96
CA CYS A 64 4.13 3.87 4.06
C CYS A 64 5.17 4.96 3.81
N LEU A 65 6.40 4.76 4.30
CA LEU A 65 7.48 5.74 4.18
C LEU A 65 7.93 5.96 2.74
N PHE A 66 7.99 4.88 1.94
CA PHE A 66 8.55 4.92 0.58
C PHE A 66 7.51 5.00 -0.52
N LYS A 67 6.26 4.61 -0.26
CA LYS A 67 5.17 4.61 -1.24
C LYS A 67 4.04 5.52 -0.75
N ASP A 68 4.34 6.81 -0.63
CA ASP A 68 3.41 7.81 -0.13
C ASP A 68 2.80 8.68 -1.25
N ALA A 69 1.74 9.41 -0.92
CA ALA A 69 0.99 10.32 -1.79
C ALA A 69 1.81 11.53 -2.27
N PHE A 70 2.82 11.94 -1.50
CA PHE A 70 3.51 13.21 -1.73
C PHE A 70 4.80 13.09 -2.53
N LEU A 71 5.48 11.94 -2.45
CA LEU A 71 6.79 11.73 -3.06
C LEU A 71 6.85 10.36 -3.73
N SER A 72 7.42 10.32 -4.94
CA SER A 72 7.71 9.08 -5.66
C SER A 72 9.21 8.93 -5.83
N TRP A 73 9.72 7.75 -5.49
CA TRP A 73 11.15 7.43 -5.51
C TRP A 73 11.45 6.43 -6.64
N PRO A 74 12.68 6.43 -7.20
CA PRO A 74 13.11 5.38 -8.12
C PRO A 74 12.97 4.00 -7.48
N GLN A 75 12.46 3.01 -8.22
CA GLN A 75 12.17 1.68 -7.68
C GLN A 75 13.40 0.96 -7.11
N GLU A 76 14.55 1.11 -7.76
CA GLU A 76 15.84 0.58 -7.29
C GLU A 76 16.17 1.11 -5.90
N ARG A 77 16.03 2.42 -5.69
CA ARG A 77 16.26 3.07 -4.40
C ARG A 77 15.29 2.58 -3.31
N VAL A 78 14.02 2.36 -3.66
CA VAL A 78 13.05 1.77 -2.72
C VAL A 78 13.46 0.35 -2.33
N SER A 79 13.90 -0.47 -3.28
CA SER A 79 14.37 -1.84 -2.99
C SER A 79 15.61 -1.83 -2.09
N ASP A 80 16.58 -0.94 -2.33
CA ASP A 80 17.77 -0.79 -1.49
C ASP A 80 17.44 -0.37 -0.05
N TRP A 81 16.49 0.55 0.12
CA TRP A 81 16.05 0.96 1.45
C TRP A 81 15.24 -0.13 2.17
N LEU A 82 14.41 -0.88 1.45
CA LEU A 82 13.74 -2.06 2.01
C LEU A 82 14.75 -3.11 2.46
N ARG A 83 15.83 -3.32 1.70
CA ARG A 83 16.92 -4.25 2.06
C ARG A 83 17.63 -3.77 3.32
N THR A 84 17.95 -2.48 3.38
CA THR A 84 18.57 -1.85 4.55
C THR A 84 17.70 -2.04 5.80
N TYR A 85 16.38 -1.80 5.69
CA TYR A 85 15.45 -2.05 6.78
C TYR A 85 15.44 -3.54 7.19
N TRP A 86 15.35 -4.45 6.23
CA TRP A 86 15.31 -5.89 6.47
C TRP A 86 16.57 -6.39 7.20
N ASP A 87 17.76 -5.97 6.75
CA ASP A 87 19.04 -6.34 7.38
C ASP A 87 19.14 -5.80 8.83
N GLN A 88 18.73 -4.55 9.05
CA GLN A 88 18.73 -3.94 10.39
C GLN A 88 17.72 -4.62 11.31
N ALA A 89 16.52 -4.89 10.82
CA ALA A 89 15.47 -5.59 11.57
C ALA A 89 15.97 -6.96 12.05
N ARG A 90 16.60 -7.74 11.16
CA ARG A 90 17.21 -9.04 11.52
C ARG A 90 18.30 -8.90 12.57
N THR A 91 19.18 -7.90 12.42
CA THR A 91 20.26 -7.62 13.37
C THR A 91 19.72 -7.27 14.77
N LEU A 92 18.58 -6.59 14.83
CA LEU A 92 17.90 -6.20 16.07
C LEU A 92 16.94 -7.27 16.62
N GLY A 93 16.83 -8.43 15.97
CA GLY A 93 15.92 -9.50 16.38
C GLY A 93 14.43 -9.19 16.12
N ILE A 94 14.13 -8.20 15.29
CA ILE A 94 12.76 -7.89 14.86
C ILE A 94 12.33 -8.98 13.85
N PRO A 95 11.20 -9.67 14.09
CA PRO A 95 10.71 -10.69 13.16
C PRO A 95 10.38 -10.11 11.79
N VAL A 96 11.04 -10.63 10.76
CA VAL A 96 10.79 -10.32 9.33
C VAL A 96 10.82 -11.62 8.53
N GLN A 97 10.46 -11.57 7.25
CA GLN A 97 10.53 -12.73 6.36
C GLN A 97 11.98 -13.28 6.28
N GLU A 98 12.09 -14.60 6.10
CA GLU A 98 13.36 -15.33 6.14
C GLU A 98 14.39 -14.85 5.12
N ASP A 99 13.93 -14.50 3.92
CA ASP A 99 14.72 -13.92 2.84
C ASP A 99 14.15 -12.57 2.37
N PHE A 100 15.02 -11.81 1.72
CA PHE A 100 14.67 -10.46 1.24
C PHE A 100 13.60 -10.48 0.14
N ALA A 101 13.57 -11.49 -0.74
CA ALA A 101 12.59 -11.54 -1.82
C ALA A 101 11.16 -11.74 -1.27
N ALA A 102 11.03 -12.56 -0.22
CA ALA A 102 9.79 -12.72 0.53
C ALA A 102 9.39 -11.43 1.28
N PHE A 103 10.36 -10.71 1.86
CA PHE A 103 10.14 -9.41 2.50
C PHE A 103 9.65 -8.36 1.50
N GLU A 104 10.34 -8.23 0.35
CA GLU A 104 9.98 -7.30 -0.72
C GLU A 104 8.60 -7.62 -1.30
N ARG A 105 8.30 -8.91 -1.51
CA ARG A 105 6.97 -9.37 -1.90
C ARG A 105 5.92 -8.94 -0.89
N ALA A 106 6.13 -9.19 0.41
CA ALA A 106 5.20 -8.80 1.45
C ALA A 106 4.97 -7.28 1.49
N SER A 107 6.01 -6.47 1.28
CA SER A 107 5.92 -5.01 1.15
C SER A 107 5.15 -4.57 -0.10
N ASP A 108 5.33 -5.24 -1.24
CA ASP A 108 4.58 -4.95 -2.46
C ASP A 108 3.08 -5.18 -2.30
N LEU A 109 2.68 -6.34 -1.77
CA LEU A 109 1.27 -6.64 -1.52
C LEU A 109 0.68 -5.69 -0.46
N MET A 110 1.46 -5.34 0.57
CA MET A 110 1.05 -4.35 1.56
C MET A 110 0.80 -2.97 0.94
N GLY A 111 1.67 -2.55 0.00
CA GLY A 111 1.51 -1.29 -0.72
C GLY A 111 0.23 -1.26 -1.55
N VAL A 112 -0.06 -2.35 -2.29
CA VAL A 112 -1.29 -2.48 -3.07
C VAL A 112 -2.53 -2.41 -2.16
N GLN A 113 -2.53 -3.15 -1.05
CA GLN A 113 -3.62 -3.11 -0.06
C GLN A 113 -3.86 -1.70 0.47
N ARG A 114 -2.80 -1.00 0.88
CA ARG A 114 -2.89 0.37 1.39
C ARG A 114 -3.40 1.33 0.32
N HIS A 115 -2.88 1.28 -0.89
CA HIS A 115 -3.27 2.18 -1.97
C HIS A 115 -4.74 2.00 -2.35
N LEU A 116 -5.23 0.76 -2.47
CA LEU A 116 -6.65 0.49 -2.70
C LEU A 116 -7.53 1.08 -1.58
N LYS A 117 -7.12 0.91 -0.31
CA LYS A 117 -7.81 1.50 0.84
C LYS A 117 -7.85 3.03 0.76
N VAL A 118 -6.73 3.68 0.45
CA VAL A 118 -6.64 5.15 0.34
C VAL A 118 -7.49 5.67 -0.81
N ILE A 119 -7.45 5.03 -1.98
CA ILE A 119 -8.31 5.36 -3.13
C ILE A 119 -9.78 5.31 -2.72
N GLY A 120 -10.22 4.24 -2.05
CA GLY A 120 -11.60 4.11 -1.57
C GLY A 120 -12.00 5.21 -0.56
N ILE A 121 -11.08 5.58 0.35
CA ILE A 121 -11.31 6.68 1.30
C ILE A 121 -11.45 8.01 0.54
N PHE A 122 -10.59 8.29 -0.43
CA PHE A 122 -10.60 9.54 -1.20
C PHE A 122 -11.84 9.64 -2.10
N ALA A 123 -12.23 8.55 -2.75
CA ALA A 123 -13.48 8.45 -3.51
C ALA A 123 -14.68 8.74 -2.60
N ARG A 124 -14.76 8.10 -1.43
CA ARG A 124 -15.83 8.34 -0.47
C ARG A 124 -15.88 9.79 0.01
N ILE A 125 -14.74 10.40 0.33
CA ILE A 125 -14.67 11.82 0.73
C ILE A 125 -15.15 12.72 -0.41
N CYS A 126 -14.76 12.44 -1.65
CA CYS A 126 -15.21 13.21 -2.80
C CYS A 126 -16.73 13.14 -2.98
N HIS A 127 -17.30 11.93 -3.03
CA HIS A 127 -18.72 11.74 -3.28
C HIS A 127 -19.61 12.18 -2.12
N ARG A 128 -19.20 11.92 -0.88
CA ARG A 128 -19.99 12.24 0.32
C ARG A 128 -19.86 13.71 0.72
N ASP A 129 -18.64 14.26 0.70
CA ASP A 129 -18.34 15.57 1.28
C ASP A 129 -18.12 16.67 0.21
N GLY A 130 -18.21 16.34 -1.08
CA GLY A 130 -18.03 17.29 -2.18
C GLY A 130 -16.61 17.88 -2.26
N LYS A 131 -15.57 17.09 -1.90
CA LYS A 131 -14.17 17.54 -1.85
C LYS A 131 -13.32 16.91 -2.97
N PRO A 132 -13.43 17.39 -4.23
CA PRO A 132 -12.76 16.78 -5.39
C PRO A 132 -11.23 16.82 -5.33
N ARG A 133 -10.64 17.75 -4.55
CA ARG A 133 -9.18 17.84 -4.38
C ARG A 133 -8.52 16.55 -3.89
N TYR A 134 -9.25 15.68 -3.18
CA TYR A 134 -8.71 14.39 -2.73
C TYR A 134 -8.47 13.41 -3.89
N LEU A 135 -9.12 13.60 -5.03
CA LEU A 135 -8.87 12.76 -6.21
C LEU A 135 -7.61 13.16 -6.98
N ALA A 136 -6.99 14.31 -6.66
CA ALA A 136 -5.80 14.80 -7.38
C ALA A 136 -4.62 13.83 -7.28
N ASP A 137 -4.49 13.10 -6.16
CA ASP A 137 -3.40 12.14 -5.91
C ASP A 137 -3.73 10.70 -6.35
N VAL A 138 -4.98 10.42 -6.72
CA VAL A 138 -5.42 9.07 -7.13
C VAL A 138 -4.62 8.49 -8.31
N PRO A 139 -4.27 9.25 -9.36
CA PRO A 139 -3.41 8.74 -10.43
C PRO A 139 -2.05 8.22 -9.94
N ARG A 140 -1.48 8.83 -8.89
CA ARG A 140 -0.21 8.38 -8.31
C ARG A 140 -0.35 7.01 -7.66
N PHE A 141 -1.44 6.77 -6.93
CA PHE A 141 -1.68 5.47 -6.30
C PHE A 141 -1.89 4.36 -7.33
N PHE A 142 -2.59 4.65 -8.44
CA PHE A 142 -2.69 3.69 -9.54
C PHE A 142 -1.33 3.40 -10.18
N ALA A 143 -0.48 4.40 -10.39
CA ALA A 143 0.87 4.17 -10.89
C ALA A 143 1.71 3.26 -9.99
N TYR A 144 1.57 3.38 -8.65
CA TYR A 144 2.20 2.44 -7.73
C TYR A 144 1.63 1.01 -7.84
N ILE A 145 0.31 0.89 -7.97
CA ILE A 145 -0.33 -0.42 -8.15
C ILE A 145 0.14 -1.06 -9.46
N GLU A 146 0.09 -0.35 -10.58
CA GLU A 146 0.55 -0.81 -11.90
C GLU A 146 2.01 -1.28 -11.89
N ALA A 147 2.89 -0.51 -11.23
CA ALA A 147 4.29 -0.90 -11.06
C ALA A 147 4.42 -2.26 -10.35
N VAL A 148 3.60 -2.52 -9.33
CA VAL A 148 3.60 -3.81 -8.62
C VAL A 148 2.95 -4.92 -9.47
N LEU A 149 1.85 -4.63 -10.18
CA LEU A 149 1.19 -5.59 -11.08
C LEU A 149 2.15 -6.14 -12.14
N SER A 150 3.06 -5.31 -12.66
CA SER A 150 4.07 -5.75 -13.63
C SER A 150 5.09 -6.75 -13.07
N LYS A 151 5.23 -6.84 -11.75
CA LYS A 151 6.23 -7.67 -11.05
C LYS A 151 5.64 -8.88 -10.33
N ARG A 152 4.33 -8.85 -10.02
CA ARG A 152 3.66 -9.82 -9.14
C ARG A 152 2.53 -10.51 -9.91
N PRO A 153 2.81 -11.64 -10.60
CA PRO A 153 1.82 -12.37 -11.37
C PRO A 153 0.60 -12.82 -10.55
N GLU A 154 0.76 -13.03 -9.24
CA GLU A 154 -0.35 -13.34 -8.33
C GLU A 154 -1.40 -12.22 -8.20
N LEU A 155 -1.11 -11.03 -8.73
CA LEU A 155 -2.05 -9.91 -8.78
C LEU A 155 -2.65 -9.72 -10.19
N ALA A 156 -2.48 -10.66 -11.12
CA ALA A 156 -3.00 -10.54 -12.48
C ALA A 156 -4.52 -10.26 -12.50
N GLN A 157 -5.28 -10.89 -11.60
CA GLN A 157 -6.72 -10.68 -11.45
C GLN A 157 -7.06 -9.22 -11.07
N LEU A 158 -6.24 -8.56 -10.24
CA LEU A 158 -6.42 -7.14 -9.95
C LEU A 158 -6.21 -6.29 -11.21
N GLY A 159 -5.21 -6.62 -12.03
CA GLY A 159 -4.98 -5.91 -13.31
C GLY A 159 -6.17 -6.03 -14.28
N GLN A 160 -6.75 -7.23 -14.38
CA GLN A 160 -7.96 -7.49 -15.18
C GLN A 160 -9.15 -6.69 -14.66
N LEU A 161 -9.39 -6.74 -13.34
CA LEU A 161 -10.46 -5.99 -12.69
C LEU A 161 -10.32 -4.48 -12.97
N LEU A 162 -9.13 -3.91 -12.73
CA LEU A 162 -8.89 -2.48 -12.98
C LEU A 162 -9.12 -2.09 -14.45
N THR A 163 -8.70 -2.92 -15.40
CA THR A 163 -8.94 -2.68 -16.82
C THR A 163 -10.43 -2.73 -17.16
N SER A 164 -11.18 -3.68 -16.58
CA SER A 164 -12.64 -3.77 -16.79
C SER A 164 -13.39 -2.53 -16.27
N LEU A 165 -12.89 -1.91 -15.19
CA LEU A 165 -13.49 -0.72 -14.58
C LEU A 165 -13.16 0.59 -15.30
N GLN A 166 -12.12 0.60 -16.15
CA GLN A 166 -11.74 1.74 -16.98
C GLN A 166 -12.56 1.85 -18.27
N GLN A 167 -13.22 0.76 -18.69
CA GLN A 167 -14.12 0.83 -19.83
C GLN A 167 -15.32 1.70 -19.46
N PRO A 168 -15.75 2.65 -20.32
CA PRO A 168 -17.01 3.33 -20.11
C PRO A 168 -18.08 2.26 -19.94
N ALA A 169 -18.87 2.33 -18.87
CA ALA A 169 -20.13 1.61 -18.83
C ALA A 169 -20.83 1.97 -20.14
N GLU A 170 -21.08 1.00 -21.02
CA GLU A 170 -21.84 1.24 -22.24
C GLU A 170 -23.08 2.03 -21.81
N THR A 171 -23.15 3.28 -22.28
CA THR A 171 -24.32 4.12 -22.05
C THR A 171 -25.50 3.34 -22.62
N ALA A 172 -26.28 2.72 -21.73
CA ALA A 172 -27.56 2.14 -22.07
C ALA A 172 -28.39 3.28 -22.66
N VAL A 173 -28.59 3.21 -23.98
CA VAL A 173 -29.45 4.10 -24.77
C VAL A 173 -30.90 3.74 -24.52
#